data_AF-A0A3T1B6J9-F1
#
_entry.id   AF-A0A3T1B6J9-F1
#
_cell.length_a   1.000
_cell.length_b   1.000
_cell.length_c   1.000
_cell.angle_alpha   90.00
_cell.angle_beta   90.00
_cell.angle_gamma   90.00
#
_symmetry.space_group_name_H-M   'P 1'
#
loop_
_entity.id
_entity.type
_entity.pdbx_description
1 polymer ?
#
loop_
_entity_poly.entity_id
_entity_poly.type
_entity_poly.pdbx_seq_one_letter_code
_entity_poly.pdbx_strand_id
1 'polypeptide(L)'
;MGHLERYYEQVRDIRATGWSPGGTVSVTREADGDLDVWIRPGTLSRHTDDEIASEIRAALLATVADHRRQFIEVRTRHFGSPLFATAYTPPEPVRTTPGGWS
;
A
#
# COMPACT_ATOMS: atom_id res chain seq x y z
N MET A 1 -19.04 -0.28 -15.37
CA MET A 1 -18.13 -0.29 -14.20
C MET A 1 -18.44 0.89 -13.32
N GLY A 2 -18.73 0.64 -12.04
CA GLY A 2 -19.10 1.68 -11.08
C GLY A 2 -17.90 2.55 -10.65
N HIS A 3 -18.17 3.74 -10.11
CA HIS A 3 -17.13 4.61 -9.55
C HIS A 3 -16.29 3.91 -8.48
N LEU A 4 -16.97 3.22 -7.55
CA LEU A 4 -16.35 2.48 -6.46
C LEU A 4 -15.55 1.25 -6.93
N GLU A 5 -16.01 0.60 -8.00
CA GLU A 5 -15.35 -0.56 -8.60
C GLU A 5 -13.99 -0.17 -9.21
N ARG A 6 -13.96 0.95 -9.96
CA ARG A 6 -12.71 1.52 -10.50
C ARG A 6 -11.74 1.97 -9.41
N TYR A 7 -12.25 2.47 -8.29
CA TYR A 7 -11.42 2.81 -7.12
C TYR A 7 -10.72 1.56 -6.56
N TYR A 8 -11.46 0.47 -6.33
CA TYR A 8 -10.88 -0.76 -5.78
C TYR A 8 -9.91 -1.45 -6.75
N GLU A 9 -10.20 -1.42 -8.06
CA GLU A 9 -9.28 -1.90 -9.09
C GLU A 9 -7.95 -1.12 -9.04
N GLN A 10 -8.00 0.22 -9.04
CA GLN A 10 -6.80 1.04 -8.96
C GLN A 10 -6.03 0.89 -7.64
N VAL A 11 -6.70 0.63 -6.53
CA VAL A 11 -6.04 0.34 -5.25
C VAL A 11 -5.34 -1.02 -5.28
N ARG A 12 -5.94 -2.03 -5.94
CA ARG A 12 -5.33 -3.35 -6.11
C ARG A 12 -4.10 -3.30 -7.01
N ASP A 13 -4.13 -2.44 -8.03
CA ASP A 13 -3.03 -2.32 -9.00
C ASP A 13 -1.85 -1.46 -8.51
N ILE A 14 -1.84 -1.02 -7.24
CA ILE A 14 -0.74 -0.23 -6.69
C ILE A 14 0.53 -1.10 -6.61
N ARG A 15 1.50 -0.77 -7.46
CA ARG A 15 2.89 -1.23 -7.39
C ARG A 15 3.75 -0.16 -6.74
N ALA A 16 4.39 -0.50 -5.64
CA ALA A 16 5.23 0.44 -4.88
C ALA A 16 6.69 0.02 -4.91
N THR A 17 7.62 0.97 -4.89
CA THR A 17 9.06 0.67 -4.86
C THR A 17 9.79 1.61 -3.92
N GLY A 18 10.63 1.03 -3.06
CA GLY A 18 11.45 1.75 -2.11
C GLY A 18 12.91 1.38 -2.25
N TRP A 19 13.77 2.38 -2.18
CA TRP A 19 15.22 2.22 -2.19
C TRP A 19 15.78 2.42 -0.80
N SER A 20 16.81 1.65 -0.46
CA SER A 20 17.61 1.88 0.72
C SER A 20 18.40 3.19 0.60
N PRO A 21 18.78 3.85 1.71
CA PRO A 21 19.56 5.08 1.69
C PRO A 21 20.90 4.95 0.95
N GLY A 22 21.57 3.80 1.05
CA GLY A 22 22.79 3.51 0.31
C GLY A 22 22.59 3.27 -1.19
N GLY A 23 21.34 3.16 -1.66
CA GLY A 23 21.02 2.89 -3.07
C GLY A 23 21.48 1.50 -3.53
N THR A 24 21.66 0.58 -2.59
CA THR A 24 22.18 -0.78 -2.86
C THR A 24 21.11 -1.85 -2.79
N VAL A 25 19.97 -1.56 -2.18
CA VAL A 25 18.82 -2.46 -2.09
C VAL A 25 17.58 -1.71 -2.55
N SER A 26 16.75 -2.38 -3.35
CA SER A 26 15.39 -1.94 -3.63
C SER A 26 14.40 -3.04 -3.30
N VAL A 27 13.26 -2.66 -2.73
CA VAL A 27 12.12 -3.55 -2.55
C VAL A 27 11.00 -3.06 -3.44
N THR A 28 10.36 -3.96 -4.16
CA THR A 28 9.16 -3.69 -4.93
C THR A 28 8.02 -4.51 -4.35
N ARG A 29 6.91 -3.84 -4.03
CA ARG A 29 5.64 -4.49 -3.73
C ARG A 29 4.81 -4.56 -5.00
N GLU A 30 4.51 -5.77 -5.42
CA GLU A 30 3.66 -6.06 -6.56
C GLU A 30 2.17 -5.87 -6.22
N ALA A 31 1.33 -5.81 -7.24
CA ALA A 31 -0.11 -5.59 -7.10
C ALA A 31 -0.80 -6.72 -6.32
N ASP A 32 -0.34 -7.96 -6.50
CA ASP A 32 -0.81 -9.15 -5.77
C ASP A 32 -0.35 -9.19 -4.30
N GLY A 33 0.58 -8.31 -3.93
CA GLY A 33 1.12 -8.20 -2.58
C GLY A 33 2.47 -8.88 -2.37
N ASP A 34 3.02 -9.52 -3.40
CA ASP A 34 4.35 -10.10 -3.34
C ASP A 34 5.43 -9.01 -3.22
N LEU A 35 6.57 -9.39 -2.64
CA LEU A 35 7.71 -8.51 -2.42
C LEU A 35 8.93 -9.05 -3.17
N ASP A 36 9.40 -8.28 -4.14
CA ASP A 36 10.67 -8.53 -4.81
C ASP A 36 11.77 -7.70 -4.17
N VAL A 37 12.85 -8.36 -3.76
CA VAL A 37 14.03 -7.70 -3.21
C VAL A 37 15.17 -7.79 -4.21
N TRP A 38 15.62 -6.65 -4.71
CA TRP A 38 16.80 -6.56 -5.53
C TRP A 38 17.96 -6.00 -4.72
N ILE A 39 19.08 -6.72 -4.75
CA ILE A 39 20.34 -6.30 -4.13
C ILE A 39 21.35 -6.08 -5.23
N ARG A 40 21.94 -4.88 -5.24
CA ARG A 40 22.96 -4.51 -6.23
C ARG A 40 24.13 -5.51 -6.20
N PRO A 41 24.63 -5.96 -7.36
CA PRO A 41 25.78 -6.87 -7.42
C PRO A 41 26.99 -6.33 -6.65
N GLY A 42 27.63 -7.20 -5.86
CA GLY A 42 28.79 -6.86 -5.05
C GLY A 42 28.47 -6.22 -3.70
N THR A 43 27.22 -5.83 -3.42
CA THR A 43 26.83 -5.31 -2.09
C THR A 43 27.10 -6.32 -0.99
N LEU A 44 26.74 -7.59 -1.21
CA LEU A 44 26.90 -8.68 -0.24
C LEU A 44 28.37 -8.97 0.12
N SER A 45 29.31 -8.63 -0.77
CA SER A 45 30.74 -8.83 -0.52
C SER A 45 31.42 -7.62 0.12
N ARG A 46 30.75 -6.46 0.12
CA ARG A 46 31.31 -5.17 0.55
C ARG A 46 30.75 -4.68 1.88
N HIS A 47 29.69 -5.32 2.38
CA HIS A 47 28.98 -4.93 3.59
C HIS A 47 28.89 -6.14 4.52
N THR A 48 28.80 -5.84 5.80
CA THR A 48 28.49 -6.80 6.85
C THR A 48 27.01 -7.22 6.78
N ASP A 49 26.68 -8.36 7.40
CA ASP A 49 25.30 -8.85 7.48
C ASP A 49 24.35 -7.82 8.12
N ASP A 50 24.82 -7.09 9.14
CA ASP A 50 24.04 -6.05 9.83
C ASP A 50 23.76 -4.85 8.92
N GLU A 51 24.75 -4.41 8.12
CA GLU A 51 24.58 -3.34 7.14
C GLU A 51 23.58 -3.74 6.06
N ILE A 52 23.66 -4.97 5.55
CA ILE A 52 22.73 -5.51 4.56
C ILE A 52 21.31 -5.58 5.13
N ALA A 53 21.16 -6.09 6.36
CA ALA A 53 19.87 -6.15 7.04
C ALA A 53 19.26 -4.76 7.24
N SER A 54 20.09 -3.78 7.62
CA SER A 54 19.67 -2.38 7.75
C SER A 54 19.18 -1.80 6.42
N GLU A 55 19.91 -2.04 5.32
CA GLU A 55 19.54 -1.57 3.98
C GLU A 55 18.23 -2.22 3.49
N ILE A 56 18.05 -3.53 3.68
CA ILE A 56 16.80 -4.23 3.35
C ILE A 56 15.64 -3.65 4.16
N ARG A 57 15.81 -3.46 5.47
CA ARG A 57 14.78 -2.86 6.33
C ARG A 57 14.41 -1.46 5.87
N ALA A 58 15.40 -0.65 5.52
CA ALA A 58 15.17 0.72 5.07
C ALA A 58 14.44 0.75 3.71
N ALA A 59 14.83 -0.09 2.76
CA ALA A 59 14.14 -0.22 1.47
C ALA A 59 12.68 -0.69 1.63
N LEU A 60 12.43 -1.63 2.54
CA LEU A 60 11.07 -2.07 2.85
C LEU A 60 10.22 -0.94 3.44
N LEU A 61 10.75 -0.17 4.41
CA LEU A 61 10.04 0.98 4.98
C LEU A 61 9.75 2.06 3.93
N ALA A 62 10.70 2.32 3.03
CA ALA A 62 10.49 3.23 1.91
C ALA A 62 9.39 2.73 0.97
N THR A 63 9.32 1.42 0.72
CA THR A 63 8.29 0.80 -0.12
C THR A 63 6.90 0.94 0.50
N VAL A 64 6.78 0.72 1.81
CA VAL A 64 5.53 0.92 2.55
C VAL A 64 5.09 2.39 2.54
N ALA A 65 6.04 3.31 2.70
CA ALA A 65 5.76 4.74 2.62
C ALA A 65 5.27 5.15 1.22
N ASP A 66 5.90 4.61 0.18
CA ASP A 66 5.49 4.85 -1.21
C ASP A 66 4.10 4.27 -1.51
N HIS A 67 3.82 3.03 -1.08
CA HIS A 67 2.48 2.44 -1.21
C HIS A 67 1.42 3.30 -0.53
N ARG A 68 1.70 3.80 0.69
CA ARG A 68 0.79 4.69 1.42
C ARG A 68 0.56 6.00 0.67
N ARG A 69 1.60 6.59 0.11
CA ARG A 69 1.52 7.81 -0.71
C ARG A 69 0.61 7.57 -1.92
N GLN A 70 0.86 6.51 -2.69
CA GLN A 70 0.06 6.17 -3.86
C GLN A 70 -1.41 5.88 -3.50
N PHE A 71 -1.66 5.16 -2.40
CA PHE A 71 -3.02 4.91 -1.92
C PHE A 71 -3.78 6.22 -1.61
N ILE A 72 -3.13 7.17 -0.94
CA ILE A 72 -3.72 8.48 -0.64
C ILE A 72 -4.01 9.24 -1.94
N GLU A 73 -3.15 9.16 -2.95
CA GLU A 73 -3.36 9.79 -4.26
C GLU A 73 -4.57 9.21 -4.99
N VAL A 74 -4.70 7.87 -5.04
CA VAL A 74 -5.87 7.19 -5.63
C VAL A 74 -7.14 7.61 -4.90
N ARG A 75 -7.15 7.54 -3.57
CA ARG A 75 -8.31 7.96 -2.76
C ARG A 75 -8.67 9.42 -3.02
N THR A 76 -7.68 10.31 -3.07
CA THR A 76 -7.89 11.75 -3.29
C THR A 76 -8.47 12.04 -4.67
N ARG A 77 -8.03 11.32 -5.70
CA ARG A 77 -8.56 11.44 -7.07
C ARG A 77 -10.03 11.04 -7.15
N HIS A 78 -10.47 10.03 -6.39
CA HIS A 78 -11.84 9.51 -6.44
C HIS A 78 -12.82 10.22 -5.50
N PHE A 79 -12.34 10.73 -4.36
CA PHE A 79 -13.19 11.24 -3.28
C PHE A 79 -12.83 12.64 -2.80
N GLY A 80 -11.83 13.28 -3.40
CA GLY A 80 -11.34 14.59 -2.98
C GLY A 80 -10.38 14.55 -1.78
N SER A 81 -9.97 15.73 -1.31
CA SER A 81 -8.91 15.88 -0.33
C SER A 81 -9.22 15.16 1.01
N PRO A 82 -8.25 14.47 1.63
CA PRO A 82 -8.42 13.84 2.94
C PRO A 82 -8.71 14.84 4.07
N LEU A 83 -8.48 16.14 3.85
CA LEU A 83 -8.77 17.21 4.81
C LEU A 83 -10.26 17.57 4.90
N PHE A 84 -11.09 17.16 3.92
CA PHE A 84 -12.54 17.47 3.87
C PHE A 84 -13.42 16.23 3.64
N ALA A 85 -12.83 15.04 3.51
CA ALA A 85 -13.58 13.80 3.43
C ALA A 85 -14.07 13.42 4.84
N THR A 86 -15.37 13.58 5.10
CA THR A 86 -16.03 12.94 6.25
C THR A 86 -15.73 11.45 6.22
N ALA A 87 -15.43 10.86 7.39
CA ALA A 87 -15.31 9.41 7.50
C ALA A 87 -16.62 8.80 6.97
N TYR A 88 -16.51 7.96 5.94
CA TYR A 88 -17.67 7.21 5.47
C TYR A 88 -18.06 6.22 6.57
N THR A 89 -19.16 6.49 7.25
CA THR A 89 -19.83 5.51 8.12
C THR A 89 -20.82 4.75 7.25
N PRO A 90 -20.61 3.44 7.01
CA PRO A 90 -21.60 2.63 6.32
C PRO A 90 -22.92 2.70 7.09
N PRO A 91 -24.09 2.78 6.42
CA PRO A 91 -25.36 2.68 7.11
C PRO A 91 -25.44 1.35 7.86
N GLU A 92 -25.92 1.37 9.11
CA GLU A 92 -26.14 0.14 9.86
C GLU A 92 -27.03 -0.81 9.05
N PRO A 93 -26.73 -2.11 9.03
CA PRO A 93 -27.59 -3.08 8.35
C PRO A 93 -28.97 -2.99 8.98
N VAL A 94 -29.98 -2.72 8.15
CA VAL A 94 -31.39 -2.71 8.57
C VAL A 94 -31.69 -4.08 9.16
N ARG A 95 -31.84 -4.14 10.49
CA ARG A 95 -32.38 -5.32 11.16
C ARG A 95 -33.83 -5.45 10.71
N THR A 96 -34.06 -6.28 9.70
CA THR A 96 -35.40 -6.76 9.37
C THR A 96 -35.87 -7.60 10.55
N THR A 97 -36.70 -7.02 11.41
CA THR A 97 -37.44 -7.78 12.42
C THR A 97 -38.36 -8.75 11.69
N PRO A 98 -38.23 -10.08 11.88
CA PRO A 98 -39.19 -11.00 11.32
C PRO A 98 -40.55 -10.76 12.00
N GLY A 99 -41.58 -10.63 11.17
CA GLY A 99 -42.89 -10.09 11.53
C GLY A 99 -43.57 -10.75 12.73
N GLY A 100 -44.20 -9.91 13.55
CA GLY A 100 -45.25 -10.33 14.46
C GLY A 100 -46.52 -10.62 13.66
N TRP A 101 -46.97 -11.87 13.71
CA TRP A 101 -48.32 -12.25 13.30
C TRP A 101 -49.23 -11.99 14.49
N SER A 102 -50.25 -11.17 14.31
CA SER A 102 -51.43 -11.08 15.17
C SER A 102 -52.64 -10.81 14.28
#